data_AF-U2UT11-F1
#
_entry.id   AF-U2UT11-F1
#
_cell.length_a   1.000
_cell.length_b   1.000
_cell.length_c   1.000
_cell.angle_alpha   90.00
_cell.angle_beta   90.00
_cell.angle_gamma   90.00
#
_symmetry.space_group_name_H-M   'P 1'
#
loop_
_entity.id
_entity.type
_entity.pdbx_description
1 polymer ?
#
loop_
_entity_poly.entity_id
_entity_poly.type
_entity_poly.pdbx_seq_one_letter_code
_entity_poly.pdbx_strand_id
1 'polypeptide(L)'
;MIQNICRSKEAPFLSTLAIIGGKWKMRILYELSCDSILRYGALKRNLAPITHKMLSSQLKELEKDGMIIRTEYPQLPPKVEYTLSDRGKTFVPIINVMCDWGKEHAAKR
;
A
#
# COMPACT_ATOMS: atom_id res chain seq x y z
N MET A 1 23.92 -3.08 -16.23
CA MET A 1 22.91 -2.23 -15.57
C MET A 1 21.71 -2.12 -16.49
N ILE A 2 20.55 -2.64 -16.10
CA ILE A 2 19.32 -2.43 -16.87
C ILE A 2 18.75 -1.08 -16.43
N GLN A 3 18.90 -0.05 -17.26
CA GLN A 3 18.24 1.23 -17.01
C GLN A 3 16.83 1.19 -17.60
N ASN A 4 15.84 0.89 -16.75
CA ASN A 4 14.42 0.95 -17.11
C ASN A 4 13.85 2.38 -17.02
N ILE A 5 14.70 3.38 -16.80
CA ILE A 5 14.28 4.78 -16.72
C ILE A 5 14.19 5.32 -18.13
N CYS A 6 12.96 5.61 -18.58
CA CYS A 6 12.71 6.19 -19.89
C CYS A 6 11.87 7.47 -19.76
N ARG A 7 12.12 8.44 -20.64
CA ARG A 7 11.36 9.68 -20.72
C ARG A 7 10.23 9.50 -21.73
N SER A 8 9.16 8.80 -21.33
CA SER A 8 7.95 8.55 -22.12
C SER A 8 6.69 8.86 -21.31
N LYS A 9 5.59 9.22 -22.01
CA LYS A 9 4.26 9.37 -21.40
C LYS A 9 3.67 8.05 -20.91
N GLU A 10 4.18 6.93 -21.44
CA GLU A 10 3.80 5.56 -21.07
C GLU A 10 4.92 4.86 -20.30
N ALA A 11 5.79 5.64 -19.66
CA ALA A 11 6.91 5.08 -18.91
C ALA A 11 6.40 4.13 -17.81
N PRO A 12 7.03 2.94 -17.61
CA PRO A 12 6.63 2.00 -16.56
C PRO A 12 6.56 2.65 -15.18
N PHE A 13 7.42 3.64 -14.92
CA PHE A 13 7.39 4.47 -13.71
C PHE A 13 6.03 5.16 -13.49
N LEU A 14 5.45 5.74 -14.54
CA LEU A 14 4.15 6.42 -14.46
C LEU A 14 3.01 5.41 -14.24
N SER A 15 3.10 4.22 -14.84
CA SER A 15 2.14 3.13 -14.59
C SER A 15 2.17 2.68 -13.13
N THR A 16 3.36 2.52 -12.55
CA THR A 16 3.50 2.26 -11.11
C THR A 16 2.90 3.39 -10.28
N LEU A 17 3.25 4.65 -10.60
CA LEU A 17 2.77 5.82 -9.88
C LEU A 17 1.25 5.99 -9.94
N ALA A 18 0.59 5.58 -11.03
CA ALA A 18 -0.87 5.58 -11.10
C ALA A 18 -1.52 4.63 -10.08
N ILE A 19 -0.86 3.50 -9.79
CA ILE A 19 -1.34 2.50 -8.83
C ILE A 19 -1.07 2.94 -7.40
N ILE A 20 0.16 3.36 -7.09
CA ILE A 20 0.62 3.58 -5.70
C ILE A 20 0.68 5.06 -5.29
N GLY A 21 0.50 5.97 -6.25
CA GLY A 21 0.58 7.40 -6.03
C GLY A 21 -0.50 7.94 -5.11
N GLY A 22 -0.32 9.20 -4.71
CA GLY A 22 -1.15 9.86 -3.71
C GLY A 22 -0.65 9.63 -2.29
N LYS A 23 -1.39 10.20 -1.33
CA LYS A 23 -0.94 10.31 0.07
C LYS A 23 -1.00 8.99 0.86
N TRP A 24 -1.94 8.09 0.50
CA TRP A 24 -2.36 7.01 1.39
C TRP A 24 -2.06 5.61 0.88
N LYS A 25 -2.06 5.37 -0.43
CA LYS A 25 -1.90 4.03 -1.00
C LYS A 25 -0.58 3.38 -0.58
N MET A 26 0.55 4.09 -0.73
CA MET A 26 1.85 3.61 -0.26
C MET A 26 1.89 3.31 1.24
N ARG A 27 1.23 4.13 2.06
CA ARG A 27 1.17 3.88 3.50
C ARG A 27 0.35 2.64 3.83
N ILE A 28 -0.78 2.41 3.14
CA ILE A 28 -1.59 1.19 3.32
C ILE A 28 -0.77 -0.06 2.97
N LEU A 29 -0.06 -0.05 1.84
CA LEU A 29 0.80 -1.17 1.43
C LEU A 29 1.93 -1.40 2.42
N TYR A 30 2.54 -0.34 2.96
CA TYR A 30 3.54 -0.43 4.02
C TYR A 30 2.98 -1.09 5.29
N GLU A 31 1.83 -0.64 5.80
CA GLU A 31 1.22 -1.25 6.99
C GLU A 31 0.91 -2.74 6.79
N LEU A 32 0.39 -3.12 5.63
CA LEU A 32 0.12 -4.51 5.26
C LEU A 32 1.39 -5.33 4.97
N SER A 33 2.54 -4.68 4.77
CA SER A 33 3.84 -5.35 4.68
C SER A 33 4.46 -5.60 6.05
N CYS A 34 4.16 -4.74 7.04
CA CYS A 34 4.55 -4.94 8.43
C CYS A 34 3.73 -6.05 9.10
N ASP A 35 2.41 -6.00 8.90
CA ASP A 35 1.46 -6.97 9.45
C ASP A 35 0.75 -7.70 8.30
N SER A 36 0.92 -9.02 8.22
CA SER A 36 0.38 -9.83 7.12
C SER A 36 -1.15 -9.74 6.96
N ILE A 37 -1.87 -9.44 8.04
CA ILE A 37 -3.34 -9.34 8.08
C ILE A 37 -3.74 -8.18 8.99
N LEU A 38 -4.50 -7.21 8.47
CA LEU A 38 -5.03 -6.10 9.26
C LEU A 38 -6.54 -5.93 9.11
N ARG A 39 -7.20 -5.56 10.21
CA ARG A 39 -8.62 -5.12 10.19
C ARG A 39 -8.71 -3.63 9.88
N TYR A 40 -9.87 -3.19 9.37
CA TYR A 40 -10.13 -1.78 9.05
C TYR A 40 -9.79 -0.82 10.20
N GLY A 41 -10.17 -1.16 11.44
CA GLY A 41 -9.89 -0.34 12.61
C GLY A 41 -8.40 -0.19 12.93
N ALA A 42 -7.60 -1.25 12.70
CA ALA A 42 -6.16 -1.19 12.89
C ALA A 42 -5.51 -0.27 11.83
N LEU A 43 -5.83 -0.48 10.55
CA LEU A 43 -5.40 0.41 9.47
C LEU A 43 -5.77 1.87 9.75
N LYS A 44 -7.00 2.13 10.18
CA LYS A 44 -7.49 3.47 10.49
C LYS A 44 -6.71 4.16 11.62
N ARG A 45 -6.23 3.40 12.63
CA ARG A 45 -5.40 3.90 13.72
C ARG A 45 -3.97 4.15 13.24
N ASN A 46 -3.33 3.19 12.59
CA ASN A 46 -1.94 3.31 12.11
C ASN A 46 -1.79 4.44 11.08
N LEU A 47 -2.84 4.67 10.28
CA LEU A 47 -2.86 5.68 9.24
C LEU A 47 -3.45 7.03 9.70
N ALA A 48 -3.58 7.29 11.01
CA ALA A 48 -3.99 8.61 11.47
C ALA A 48 -3.12 9.73 10.82
N PRO A 49 -3.70 10.86 10.40
CA PRO A 49 -5.10 11.30 10.58
C PRO A 49 -6.04 10.97 9.40
N ILE A 50 -5.85 9.87 8.65
CA ILE A 50 -6.71 9.54 7.49
C ILE A 50 -8.20 9.57 7.87
N THR A 51 -9.10 10.09 7.03
CA THR A 51 -10.54 10.04 7.34
C THR A 51 -11.13 8.68 6.96
N HIS A 52 -12.28 8.31 7.52
CA HIS A 52 -12.99 7.08 7.15
C HIS A 52 -13.32 7.01 5.65
N LYS A 53 -13.78 8.13 5.08
CA LYS A 53 -14.08 8.28 3.66
C LYS A 53 -12.83 8.02 2.80
N MET A 54 -11.70 8.64 3.17
CA MET A 54 -10.45 8.46 2.44
C MET A 54 -9.99 7.00 2.53
N LEU A 55 -9.92 6.42 3.74
CA LEU A 55 -9.46 5.05 3.90
C LEU A 55 -10.31 4.06 3.09
N SER A 56 -11.64 4.21 3.13
CA SER A 56 -12.56 3.38 2.35
C SER A 56 -12.31 3.51 0.84
N SER A 57 -12.15 4.73 0.32
CA SER A 57 -11.85 4.95 -1.11
C SER A 57 -10.53 4.29 -1.51
N GLN A 58 -9.48 4.50 -0.71
CA GLN A 58 -8.14 4.03 -1.03
C GLN A 58 -8.03 2.50 -0.96
N LEU A 59 -8.71 1.85 -0.01
CA LEU A 59 -8.80 0.40 0.05
C LEU A 59 -9.54 -0.18 -1.17
N LYS A 60 -10.66 0.43 -1.57
CA LYS A 60 -11.40 0.01 -2.79
C LYS A 60 -10.56 0.17 -4.06
N GLU A 61 -9.81 1.27 -4.17
CA GLU A 61 -8.91 1.49 -5.31
C GLU A 61 -7.78 0.45 -5.34
N LEU A 62 -7.12 0.19 -4.21
CA LEU A 62 -6.06 -0.81 -4.13
C LEU A 62 -6.56 -2.24 -4.38
N GLU A 63 -7.78 -2.55 -3.94
CA GLU A 63 -8.45 -3.82 -4.22
C GLU A 63 -8.74 -3.95 -5.74
N LYS A 64 -9.28 -2.89 -6.35
CA LYS A 64 -9.53 -2.83 -7.80
C LYS A 64 -8.24 -2.95 -8.62
N ASP A 65 -7.15 -2.33 -8.16
CA ASP A 65 -5.83 -2.42 -8.78
C ASP A 65 -5.17 -3.79 -8.52
N GLY A 66 -5.82 -4.68 -7.75
CA GLY A 66 -5.35 -6.02 -7.44
C GLY A 66 -4.14 -6.04 -6.52
N MET A 67 -3.91 -5.00 -5.71
CA MET A 67 -2.78 -4.89 -4.78
C MET A 67 -3.11 -5.48 -3.41
N ILE A 68 -4.38 -5.47 -3.00
CA ILE A 68 -4.83 -6.01 -1.72
C ILE A 68 -6.03 -6.94 -1.94
N ILE A 69 -6.24 -7.84 -0.98
CA ILE A 69 -7.41 -8.71 -0.89
C ILE A 69 -8.22 -8.28 0.33
N ARG A 70 -9.53 -8.11 0.15
CA ARG A 70 -10.49 -7.90 1.22
C ARG A 70 -11.25 -9.19 1.48
N THR A 71 -11.17 -9.69 2.71
CA THR A 71 -11.87 -10.92 3.12
C THR A 71 -12.93 -10.58 4.15
N GLU A 72 -14.18 -10.89 3.82
CA GLU A 72 -15.30 -10.83 4.76
C GLU A 72 -15.51 -12.18 5.42
N TYR A 73 -15.72 -12.16 6.73
CA TYR A 73 -16.07 -13.35 7.50
C TYR A 73 -17.49 -13.16 8.04
N PRO A 74 -18.46 -14.00 7.59
CA PRO A 74 -19.82 -13.97 8.10
C PRO A 74 -19.86 -14.63 9.49
N GLN A 75 -19.57 -13.82 10.50
CA GLN A 75 -19.61 -14.20 11.92
C GLN A 75 -20.24 -13.08 12.75
N LEU A 76 -20.58 -13.36 14.01
CA LEU A 76 -21.01 -12.35 14.98
C LEU A 76 -19.87 -12.04 15.96
N PRO A 77 -19.38 -10.77 16.03
CA PRO A 77 -19.67 -9.66 15.12
C PRO A 77 -19.00 -9.83 13.75
N PRO A 78 -19.51 -9.19 12.68
CA PRO A 78 -18.91 -9.25 11.35
C PRO A 78 -17.46 -8.81 11.36
N LYS A 79 -16.62 -9.53 10.61
CA LYS A 79 -15.18 -9.31 10.59
C LYS A 79 -14.72 -9.10 9.14
N VAL A 80 -13.90 -8.07 8.94
CA VAL A 80 -13.27 -7.77 7.64
C VAL A 80 -11.78 -7.62 7.84
N GLU A 81 -11.01 -8.34 7.03
CA GLU A 81 -9.56 -8.28 7.00
C GLU A 81 -9.05 -7.88 5.62
N TYR A 82 -7.87 -7.27 5.62
CA TYR A 82 -7.14 -6.85 4.45
C TYR A 82 -5.76 -7.50 4.49
N THR A 83 -5.31 -7.99 3.34
CA THR A 83 -3.99 -8.60 3.15
C THR A 83 -3.41 -8.10 1.82
N LEU A 84 -2.10 -8.19 1.64
CA LEU A 84 -1.51 -8.03 0.31
C LEU A 84 -1.94 -9.19 -0.59
N SER A 85 -2.34 -8.89 -1.82
CA SER A 85 -2.49 -9.92 -2.86
C SER A 85 -1.11 -10.44 -3.27
N ASP A 86 -1.05 -11.48 -4.10
CA ASP A 86 0.24 -11.96 -4.62
C ASP A 86 0.94 -10.89 -5.46
N ARG A 87 0.19 -10.11 -6.25
CA ARG A 87 0.72 -8.91 -6.92
C ARG A 87 1.20 -7.86 -5.92
N GLY A 88 0.45 -7.62 -4.85
CA GLY A 88 0.84 -6.70 -3.78
C GLY A 88 2.14 -7.09 -3.10
N LYS A 89 2.34 -8.39 -2.85
CA LYS A 89 3.58 -8.93 -2.26
C LYS A 89 4.80 -8.68 -3.14
N THR A 90 4.66 -8.68 -4.48
CA THR A 90 5.78 -8.32 -5.37
C THR A 90 6.25 -6.87 -5.22
N PHE A 91 5.46 -6.01 -4.55
CA PHE A 91 5.82 -4.63 -4.28
C PHE A 91 6.60 -4.45 -2.97
N VAL A 92 6.61 -5.43 -2.08
CA VAL A 92 7.35 -5.38 -0.79
C VAL A 92 8.85 -5.13 -0.97
N PRO A 93 9.56 -5.75 -1.94
CA PRO A 93 10.96 -5.41 -2.20
C PRO A 93 11.19 -3.93 -2.52
N ILE A 94 10.26 -3.27 -3.22
CA ILE A 94 10.34 -1.84 -3.53
C ILE A 94 10.19 -1.01 -2.24
N ILE A 95 9.25 -1.38 -1.38
CA ILE A 95 9.07 -0.76 -0.07
C ILE A 95 10.35 -0.87 0.77
N ASN A 96 11.00 -2.04 0.78
CA ASN A 96 12.26 -2.24 1.49
C ASN A 96 13.38 -1.31 0.98
N VAL A 97 13.54 -1.19 -0.34
CA VAL A 97 14.51 -0.25 -0.95
C VAL A 97 14.21 1.19 -0.53
N MET A 98 12.94 1.59 -0.48
CA MET A 98 12.55 2.92 0.00
C MET A 98 12.88 3.12 1.49
N CYS A 99 12.69 2.09 2.32
CA CYS A 99 13.06 2.13 3.73
C CYS A 99 14.57 2.29 3.90
N ASP A 100 15.37 1.57 3.13
CA ASP A 100 16.84 1.63 3.22
C ASP A 100 17.37 3.00 2.76
N TRP A 101 16.85 3.52 1.65
CA TRP A 101 17.14 4.90 1.23
C TRP A 101 16.74 5.91 2.33
N GLY A 102 15.58 5.72 2.95
CA GLY A 102 15.13 6.54 4.07
C GLY A 102 16.06 6.48 5.29
N LYS A 103 16.61 5.32 5.62
CA LYS A 103 17.59 5.17 6.72
C LYS A 103 18.90 5.89 6.43
N GLU A 104 19.36 5.87 5.18
CA GLU A 104 20.61 6.50 4.75
C GLU A 104 20.51 8.04 4.73
N HIS A 105 19.33 8.56 4.35
CA HIS A 105 19.15 9.99 4.08
C HIS A 105 18.21 10.72 5.05
N ALA A 106 17.59 10.03 6.01
CA ALA A 106 16.88 10.70 7.08
C ALA A 106 17.90 11.50 7.89
N ALA A 107 17.80 12.83 7.83
CA ALA A 107 18.52 13.71 8.74
C ALA A 107 18.26 13.19 10.16
N LYS A 108 19.34 12.87 10.89
CA LYS A 108 19.27 12.57 12.32
C LYS A 108 18.52 13.73 12.97
N ARG A 109 17.26 13.51 13.32
CA ARG A 109 16.46 14.43 14.12
C ARG A 109 16.72 14.16 15.57
#